data_AF-A0A6C7N7S6-F1
#
_entry.id   AF-A0A6C7N7S6-F1
#
_cell.length_a   1.000
_cell.length_b   1.000
_cell.length_c   1.000
_cell.angle_alpha   90.00
_cell.angle_beta   90.00
_cell.angle_gamma   90.00
#
_symmetry.space_group_name_H-M   'P 1'
#
loop_
_entity.id
_entity.type
_entity.pdbx_description
1 polymer ?
#
loop_
_entity_poly.entity_id
_entity_poly.type
_entity_poly.pdbx_seq_one_letter_code
_entity_poly.pdbx_strand_id
1 'polypeptide(L)'
;MRIKLPHIPYITNKIMLDIAHSSFVEIKDNIEKLNPCIKQILEDDLMNERKLDERVKELLEQQEDEMELMQVDRKNMFWLVKKKLAPEFGVILNSEDRHNH
;
A
#
# COMPACT_ATOMS: atom_id res chain seq x y z
N MET A 1 7.07 0.42 8.19
CA MET A 1 8.10 0.22 7.15
C MET A 1 7.46 0.38 5.78
N ARG A 2 8.08 1.10 4.82
CA ARG A 2 7.65 1.08 3.41
C ARG A 2 8.30 -0.12 2.74
N ILE A 3 7.51 -1.09 2.29
CA ILE A 3 8.01 -2.23 1.51
C ILE A 3 8.52 -1.67 0.17
N LYS A 4 9.74 -2.06 -0.22
CA LYS A 4 10.31 -1.71 -1.53
C LYS A 4 10.18 -2.91 -2.46
N LEU A 5 10.02 -2.65 -3.77
CA LEU A 5 10.01 -3.67 -4.83
C LEU A 5 11.04 -4.82 -4.66
N PRO A 6 12.33 -4.57 -4.33
CA PRO A 6 13.30 -5.65 -4.17
C PRO A 6 13.02 -6.60 -2.99
N HIS A 7 12.18 -6.20 -2.02
CA HIS A 7 11.82 -7.04 -0.88
C HIS A 7 10.61 -7.94 -1.17
N ILE A 8 9.85 -7.67 -2.24
CA ILE A 8 8.65 -8.46 -2.59
C ILE A 8 8.97 -9.95 -2.70
N PRO A 9 10.02 -10.42 -3.43
CA PRO A 9 10.28 -11.85 -3.57
C PRO A 9 10.55 -12.55 -2.23
N TYR A 10 11.23 -11.86 -1.30
CA TYR A 10 11.50 -12.40 0.03
C TYR A 10 10.22 -12.56 0.85
N ILE A 11 9.33 -11.57 0.78
CA ILE A 11 8.03 -11.60 1.47
C ILE A 11 7.15 -12.70 0.83
N THR A 12 7.12 -12.78 -0.50
CA THR A 12 6.40 -13.81 -1.23
C THR A 12 6.84 -15.21 -0.81
N ASN A 13 8.15 -15.47 -0.74
CA ASN A 13 8.68 -16.77 -0.30
C ASN A 13 8.29 -17.08 1.14
N LYS A 14 8.32 -16.08 2.04
CA LYS A 14 7.89 -16.27 3.43
C LYS A 14 6.41 -16.63 3.53
N ILE A 15 5.53 -15.89 2.84
CA ILE A 15 4.09 -16.17 2.81
C ILE A 15 3.84 -17.57 2.23
N MET A 16 4.56 -17.95 1.19
CA MET A 16 4.45 -19.28 0.58
C MET A 16 4.82 -20.39 1.58
N LEU A 17 5.92 -20.24 2.31
CA LEU A 17 6.31 -21.17 3.37
C LEU A 17 5.26 -21.23 4.49
N ASP A 18 4.75 -20.09 4.93
CA ASP A 18 3.73 -20.02 5.98
C ASP A 18 2.44 -20.72 5.53
N ILE A 19 2.04 -20.58 4.26
CA ILE A 19 0.89 -21.30 3.68
C ILE A 19 1.18 -22.81 3.59
N ALA A 20 2.37 -23.20 3.13
CA ALA A 20 2.76 -24.60 2.99
C ALA A 20 2.87 -25.34 4.33
N HIS A 21 3.27 -24.64 5.39
CA HIS A 21 3.36 -25.18 6.75
C HIS A 21 2.07 -25.00 7.58
N SER A 22 1.06 -24.33 7.03
CA SER A 22 -0.21 -24.13 7.72
C SER A 22 -1.04 -25.41 7.77
N SER A 23 -1.44 -25.81 8.97
CA SER A 23 -2.34 -26.95 9.19
C SER A 23 -3.78 -26.69 8.73
N PHE A 24 -4.09 -25.46 8.32
CA PHE A 24 -5.44 -25.00 7.99
C PHE A 24 -5.70 -24.88 6.48
N VAL A 25 -4.70 -25.12 5.65
CA VAL A 25 -4.80 -24.90 4.19
C VAL A 25 -4.39 -26.16 3.45
N GLU A 26 -5.27 -26.64 2.56
CA GLU A 26 -4.99 -27.77 1.68
C GLU A 26 -4.79 -27.25 0.25
N ILE A 27 -3.55 -27.37 -0.26
CA ILE A 27 -3.19 -26.88 -1.59
C ILE A 27 -3.63 -27.93 -2.63
N LYS A 28 -4.67 -27.62 -3.40
CA LYS A 28 -5.25 -28.53 -4.40
C LYS A 28 -4.60 -28.48 -5.79
N ASP A 29 -3.81 -27.44 -6.10
CA ASP A 29 -3.12 -27.22 -7.38
C ASP A 29 -1.59 -27.18 -7.17
N ASN A 30 -0.81 -26.92 -8.22
CA ASN A 30 0.64 -26.84 -8.16
C ASN A 30 1.11 -25.60 -7.35
N ILE A 31 1.90 -25.86 -6.30
CA ILE A 31 2.53 -24.86 -5.42
C ILE A 31 3.35 -23.83 -6.23
N GLU A 32 3.88 -24.21 -7.39
CA GLU A 32 4.64 -23.31 -8.27
C GLU A 32 3.81 -22.14 -8.81
N LYS A 33 2.49 -22.30 -8.97
CA LYS A 33 1.60 -21.21 -9.41
C LYS A 33 1.28 -20.21 -8.29
N LEU A 34 1.48 -20.61 -7.03
CA LEU A 34 1.17 -19.77 -5.88
C LEU A 34 2.14 -18.59 -5.76
N ASN A 35 3.43 -18.82 -6.04
CA ASN A 35 4.48 -17.80 -5.96
C ASN A 35 4.21 -16.59 -6.89
N PRO A 36 3.98 -16.75 -8.21
CA PRO A 36 3.67 -15.62 -9.08
C PRO A 36 2.35 -14.95 -8.71
N CYS A 37 1.36 -15.68 -8.21
CA CYS A 37 0.09 -15.11 -7.77
C CYS A 37 0.26 -14.18 -6.56
N ILE A 38 0.96 -14.62 -5.52
CA ILE A 38 1.26 -13.78 -4.34
C ILE A 38 2.10 -12.58 -4.75
N LYS A 39 3.11 -12.78 -5.61
CA LYS A 39 3.95 -11.69 -6.11
C LYS A 39 3.12 -10.63 -6.84
N GLN A 40 2.23 -11.05 -7.74
CA GLN A 40 1.37 -10.15 -8.51
C GLN A 40 0.46 -9.33 -7.59
N ILE A 41 -0.18 -9.95 -6.59
CA ILE A 41 -1.04 -9.25 -5.62
C ILE A 41 -0.23 -8.18 -4.87
N LEU A 42 0.98 -8.52 -4.40
CA LEU A 42 1.85 -7.56 -3.70
C LEU A 42 2.33 -6.41 -4.60
N GLU A 43 2.60 -6.70 -5.88
CA GLU A 43 2.99 -5.69 -6.87
C GLU A 43 1.82 -4.76 -7.21
N ASP A 44 0.62 -5.30 -7.37
CA ASP A 44 -0.61 -4.54 -7.63
C ASP A 44 -0.96 -3.63 -6.45
N ASP A 45 -0.87 -4.14 -5.20
CA ASP A 45 -1.07 -3.34 -3.99
C ASP A 45 -0.07 -2.19 -3.88
N LEU A 46 1.21 -2.46 -4.14
CA LEU A 46 2.25 -1.42 -4.10
C LEU A 46 2.03 -0.37 -5.21
N MET A 47 1.56 -0.80 -6.38
CA MET A 47 1.22 0.10 -7.48
C MET A 47 0.01 0.96 -7.15
N ASN A 48 -1.01 0.42 -6.48
CA ASN A 48 -2.16 1.19 -6.01
C ASN A 48 -1.75 2.21 -4.94
N GLU A 49 -0.84 1.86 -4.01
CA GLU A 49 -0.31 2.82 -3.05
C GLU A 49 0.45 3.98 -3.73
N ARG A 50 1.22 3.67 -4.77
CA ARG A 50 1.93 4.70 -5.57
C ARG A 50 0.96 5.62 -6.31
N LYS A 51 -0.05 5.05 -6.97
CA LYS A 51 -1.09 5.83 -7.67
C LYS A 51 -1.85 6.75 -6.71
N LEU A 52 -2.15 6.27 -5.51
CA LEU A 52 -2.74 7.10 -4.45
C LEU A 52 -1.80 8.26 -4.08
N ASP A 53 -0.52 7.99 -3.81
CA ASP A 53 0.46 9.03 -3.46
C ASP A 53 0.65 10.06 -4.59
N GLU A 54 0.67 9.62 -5.85
CA GLU A 54 0.75 10.50 -7.02
C GLU A 54 -0.50 11.37 -7.15
N ARG A 55 -1.70 10.77 -7.06
CA ARG A 55 -2.96 11.50 -7.15
C ARG A 55 -3.10 12.54 -6.04
N VAL A 56 -2.67 12.22 -4.82
CA VAL A 56 -2.66 13.17 -3.70
C VAL A 56 -1.72 14.34 -4.00
N LYS A 57 -0.54 14.09 -4.56
CA LYS A 57 0.39 15.17 -4.93
C LYS A 57 -0.18 16.08 -6.00
N GLU A 58 -0.72 15.52 -7.07
CA GLU A 58 -1.37 16.29 -8.13
C GLU A 58 -2.46 17.22 -7.59
N LEU A 59 -3.30 16.72 -6.68
CA LEU A 59 -4.36 17.51 -6.06
C LEU A 59 -3.82 18.65 -5.19
N LEU A 60 -2.72 18.42 -4.48
CA LEU A 60 -2.08 19.46 -3.68
C LEU A 60 -1.37 20.50 -4.55
N GLU A 61 -0.74 20.08 -5.65
CA GLU A 61 -0.10 21.00 -6.61
C GLU A 61 -1.14 21.88 -7.30
N GLN A 62 -2.32 21.34 -7.65
CA GLN A 62 -3.43 22.12 -8.21
C GLN A 62 -3.99 23.17 -7.24
N GLN A 63 -3.81 22.98 -5.95
CA GLN A 63 -4.34 23.84 -4.88
C GLN A 63 -3.22 24.60 -4.15
N GLU A 64 -1.99 24.59 -4.66
CA GLU A 64 -0.81 25.13 -3.97
C GLU A 64 -0.97 26.63 -3.66
N ASP A 65 -1.46 27.41 -4.62
CA ASP A 65 -1.72 28.86 -4.46
C ASP A 65 -2.75 29.15 -3.33
N GLU A 66 -3.82 28.36 -3.25
CA GLU A 66 -4.84 28.50 -2.20
C GLU A 66 -4.31 28.07 -0.83
N MET A 67 -3.47 27.04 -0.80
CA MET A 67 -2.82 26.56 0.42
C MET A 67 -1.83 27.57 0.98
N GLU A 68 -1.08 28.28 0.12
CA GLU A 68 -0.20 29.37 0.53
C GLU A 68 -0.99 30.56 1.10
N LEU A 69 -2.10 30.94 0.45
CA LEU A 69 -2.99 32.00 0.92
C LEU A 69 -3.60 31.70 2.30
N MET A 70 -3.99 30.45 2.53
CA MET A 70 -4.62 30.01 3.78
C MET A 70 -3.60 29.57 4.86
N GLN A 71 -2.29 29.66 4.59
CA GLN A 71 -1.21 29.22 5.48
C GLN A 71 -1.38 27.78 6.00
N VAL A 72 -1.86 26.88 5.13
CA VAL A 72 -2.16 25.50 5.52
C VAL A 72 -0.91 24.63 5.42
N ASP A 73 -0.65 23.84 6.47
CA ASP A 73 0.44 22.87 6.48
C ASP A 73 0.26 21.78 5.40
N ARG A 74 1.11 21.81 4.37
CA ARG A 74 1.12 20.83 3.26
C ARG A 74 1.17 19.38 3.74
N LYS A 75 1.94 19.10 4.79
CA LYS A 75 2.10 17.75 5.35
C LYS A 75 0.80 17.22 5.97
N ASN A 76 0.07 18.08 6.67
CA ASN A 76 -1.20 17.71 7.30
C ASN A 76 -2.28 17.49 6.24
N MET A 77 -2.36 18.37 5.24
CA MET A 77 -3.27 18.22 4.11
C MET A 77 -3.00 16.96 3.28
N PHE A 78 -1.73 16.65 3.03
CA PHE A 78 -1.35 15.41 2.36
C PHE A 78 -1.94 14.18 3.06
N TRP A 79 -1.87 14.13 4.39
CA TRP A 79 -2.40 13.00 5.14
C TRP A 79 -3.93 12.95 5.10
N LEU A 80 -4.61 14.10 5.21
CA LEU A 80 -6.07 14.19 5.13
C LEU A 80 -6.62 13.77 3.77
N VAL A 81 -6.04 14.30 2.69
CA VAL A 81 -6.43 13.97 1.31
C VAL A 81 -6.11 12.51 1.02
N LYS A 82 -4.94 12.02 1.44
CA LYS A 82 -4.57 10.59 1.32
C LYS A 82 -5.56 9.69 2.05
N LYS A 83 -6.00 10.05 3.27
CA LYS A 83 -7.00 9.29 4.03
C LYS A 83 -8.37 9.27 3.35
N LYS A 84 -8.77 10.39 2.73
CA LYS A 84 -10.04 10.50 2.01
C LYS A 84 -10.05 9.67 0.71
N LEU A 85 -8.92 9.63 -0.01
CA LEU A 85 -8.80 8.91 -1.29
C LEU A 85 -8.43 7.43 -1.13
N ALA A 86 -7.87 7.03 0.01
CA ALA A 86 -7.52 5.64 0.31
C ALA A 86 -8.57 4.58 -0.08
N PRO A 87 -9.87 4.72 0.26
CA PRO A 87 -10.89 3.75 -0.13
C PRO A 87 -11.09 3.63 -1.65
N GLU A 88 -10.86 4.69 -2.42
CA GLU A 88 -11.02 4.69 -3.89
C GLU A 88 -9.91 3.87 -4.58
N PHE A 89 -8.73 3.80 -3.96
CA PHE A 89 -7.58 3.04 -4.46
C PHE A 89 -7.46 1.64 -3.83
N GLY A 90 -8.43 1.23 -3.00
CA GLY A 90 -8.37 -0.05 -2.28
C GLY A 90 -7.26 -0.12 -1.23
N VAL A 91 -6.68 1.03 -0.83
CA VAL A 91 -5.58 1.09 0.13
C VAL A 91 -6.16 1.22 1.53
N ILE A 92 -5.80 0.30 2.43
CA ILE A 92 -6.25 0.36 3.83
C ILE A 92 -5.30 1.26 4.62
N LEU A 93 -5.80 2.40 5.08
CA LEU A 93 -5.06 3.32 5.96
C LEU A 93 -5.66 3.28 7.37
N ASN A 94 -5.34 2.23 8.13
CA ASN A 94 -5.64 2.23 9.56
C ASN A 94 -4.78 3.28 10.27
N SER A 95 -5.47 4.13 11.04
CA SER A 95 -4.84 5.23 11.77
C SER A 95 -4.07 4.74 13.01
N GLU A 96 -4.29 3.50 13.46
CA GLU A 96 -3.66 2.93 14.66
C GLU A 96 -2.27 2.32 14.39
N ASP A 97 -2.03 1.75 13.20
CA ASP A 97 -0.78 1.01 12.90
C ASP A 97 0.47 1.88 12.69
N ARG A 98 0.34 3.21 12.64
CA ARG A 98 1.49 4.13 12.48
C ARG A 98 1.84 4.92 13.74
N HIS A 99 1.06 4.80 14.80
CA HIS A 99 1.41 5.32 16.12
C HIS A 99 2.21 4.27 16.90
N ASN A 100 3.43 3.98 16.42
CA ASN A 100 4.44 3.43 17.30
C ASN A 100 4.88 4.58 18.22
N HIS A 101 4.46 4.51 19.49
CA HIS A 101 4.93 5.38 20.57
C HIS A 101 6.44 5.21 20.76
#